data_AF-A0A357I9E7-F1
#
_entry.id   AF-A0A357I9E7-F1
#
_cell.length_a   1.000
_cell.length_b   1.000
_cell.length_c   1.000
_cell.angle_alpha   90.00
_cell.angle_beta   90.00
_cell.angle_gamma   90.00
#
_symmetry.space_group_name_H-M   'P 1'
#
loop_
_entity.id
_entity.type
_entity.pdbx_description
1 polymer ?
#
loop_
_entity_poly.entity_id
_entity_poly.type
_entity_poly.pdbx_seq_one_letter_code
_entity_poly.pdbx_strand_id
1 'polypeptide(L)'
;MADHVVSAKDVLLKESSSIRHAADRLDGTFNDLIEAILHSDSRVVVCGMGKSGHIAKKIFATFVSTGTPSMFLHPAEAFHGDLGMILSQDIVIAISNSGETEEVLKLIPFLKDNDNLIISLTGNP
;
A
#
# COMPACT_ATOMS: atom_id res chain seq x y z
N MET A 1 -34.25 -21.15 -2.81
CA MET A 1 -33.55 -20.40 -1.74
C MET A 1 -32.06 -20.53 -1.98
N ALA A 2 -31.28 -19.46 -1.88
CA ALA A 2 -29.84 -19.56 -2.05
C ALA A 2 -29.22 -20.33 -0.87
N ASP A 3 -28.31 -21.27 -1.14
CA ASP A 3 -27.53 -21.93 -0.10
C ASP A 3 -26.37 -21.00 0.32
N HIS A 4 -26.55 -20.32 1.45
CA HIS A 4 -25.58 -19.37 1.97
C HIS A 4 -24.27 -20.04 2.42
N VAL A 5 -24.29 -21.32 2.80
CA VAL A 5 -23.08 -22.06 3.18
C VAL A 5 -22.23 -22.33 1.94
N VAL A 6 -22.85 -22.71 0.82
CA VAL A 6 -22.14 -22.89 -0.46
C VAL A 6 -21.50 -21.57 -0.91
N SER A 7 -22.24 -20.46 -0.83
CA SER A 7 -21.71 -19.13 -1.19
C SER A 7 -20.52 -18.70 -0.32
N ALA A 8 -20.61 -18.86 1.01
CA ALA A 8 -19.51 -18.53 1.92
C ALA A 8 -18.26 -19.38 1.65
N LYS A 9 -18.43 -20.68 1.39
CA LYS A 9 -17.33 -21.57 1.01
C LYS A 9 -16.66 -21.14 -0.29
N ASP A 10 -17.45 -20.78 -1.30
CA ASP A 10 -16.93 -20.31 -2.59
C ASP A 10 -16.08 -19.03 -2.44
N VAL A 11 -16.53 -18.05 -1.65
CA VAL A 11 -15.76 -16.82 -1.36
C VAL A 11 -14.43 -17.15 -0.69
N LEU A 12 -14.45 -17.95 0.39
CA LEU A 12 -13.22 -18.31 1.11
C LEU A 12 -12.21 -19.06 0.23
N LEU A 13 -12.70 -19.96 -0.64
CA LEU A 13 -11.84 -20.68 -1.58
C LEU A 13 -11.22 -19.75 -2.63
N LYS A 14 -11.98 -18.77 -3.14
CA LYS A 14 -11.47 -17.75 -4.07
C LYS A 14 -10.41 -16.85 -3.42
N GLU A 15 -10.62 -16.47 -2.16
CA GLU A 15 -9.63 -15.69 -1.41
C GLU A 15 -8.35 -16.51 -1.15
N SER A 16 -8.48 -17.80 -0.79
CA SER A 16 -7.33 -18.70 -0.66
C SER A 16 -6.53 -18.83 -1.97
N SER A 17 -7.21 -18.93 -3.12
CA SER A 17 -6.53 -18.93 -4.42
C SER A 17 -5.82 -17.62 -4.71
N SER A 18 -6.41 -16.48 -4.31
CA SER A 18 -5.80 -15.16 -4.47
C SER A 18 -4.49 -15.02 -3.68
N ILE A 19 -4.41 -15.62 -2.47
CA ILE A 19 -3.17 -15.67 -1.69
C ILE A 19 -2.09 -16.44 -2.44
N ARG A 20 -2.44 -17.58 -3.06
CA ARG A 20 -1.50 -18.34 -3.90
C ARG A 20 -1.00 -17.52 -5.08
N HIS A 21 -1.89 -16.86 -5.81
CA HIS A 21 -1.49 -15.97 -6.91
C HIS A 21 -0.59 -14.82 -6.46
N ALA A 22 -0.82 -14.27 -5.26
CA ALA A 22 0.06 -13.24 -4.70
C ALA A 22 1.47 -13.78 -4.42
N ALA A 23 1.58 -15.02 -3.90
CA ALA A 23 2.87 -15.68 -3.69
C ALA A 23 3.62 -15.91 -5.01
N ASP A 24 2.91 -16.31 -6.07
CA ASP A 24 3.51 -16.56 -7.39
C ASP A 24 4.02 -15.27 -8.07
N ARG A 25 3.59 -14.09 -7.62
CA ARG A 25 4.03 -12.78 -8.14
C ARG A 25 5.26 -12.22 -7.43
N LEU A 26 5.75 -12.87 -6.38
CA LEU A 26 6.94 -12.41 -5.67
C LEU A 26 8.18 -12.70 -6.51
N ASP A 27 8.97 -11.65 -6.77
CA ASP A 27 10.23 -11.72 -7.49
C ASP A 27 11.34 -10.94 -6.77
N GLY A 28 12.47 -10.75 -7.43
CA GLY A 28 13.62 -10.03 -6.86
C GLY A 28 13.31 -8.61 -6.39
N THR A 29 12.36 -7.93 -7.05
CA THR A 29 11.91 -6.58 -6.67
C THR A 29 11.40 -6.57 -5.23
N PHE A 30 10.72 -7.64 -4.79
CA PHE A 30 10.25 -7.72 -3.42
C PHE A 30 11.41 -7.67 -2.42
N ASN A 31 12.51 -8.37 -2.68
CA ASN A 31 13.69 -8.33 -1.81
C ASN A 31 14.29 -6.92 -1.76
N ASP A 32 14.46 -6.28 -2.91
CA ASP A 32 15.03 -4.93 -3.00
C ASP A 32 14.20 -3.91 -2.20
N LEU A 33 12.87 -4.03 -2.25
CA LEU A 33 11.95 -3.18 -1.52
C LEU A 33 11.99 -3.43 0.00
N ILE A 34 12.09 -4.69 0.43
CA ILE A 34 12.23 -5.02 1.85
C ILE A 34 13.56 -4.50 2.40
N GLU A 35 14.66 -4.70 1.67
CA GLU A 35 15.97 -4.19 2.07
C GLU A 35 15.98 -2.66 2.16
N ALA A 36 15.34 -1.97 1.21
CA ALA A 36 15.19 -0.51 1.26
C ALA A 36 14.43 -0.05 2.52
N ILE A 37 13.37 -0.76 2.93
CA ILE A 37 12.61 -0.44 4.14
C ILE A 37 13.44 -0.71 5.39
N LEU A 38 14.13 -1.86 5.47
CA LEU A 38 14.92 -2.26 6.65
C LEU A 38 16.14 -1.36 6.88
N HIS A 39 16.74 -0.84 5.82
CA HIS A 39 17.89 0.06 5.87
C HIS A 39 17.52 1.55 5.94
N SER A 40 16.23 1.89 5.93
CA SER A 40 15.80 3.28 6.03
C SER A 40 15.87 3.79 7.47
N ASP A 41 16.54 4.92 7.66
CA ASP A 41 16.51 5.67 8.92
C ASP A 41 15.25 6.56 9.04
N SER A 42 14.38 6.56 8.02
CA SER A 42 13.12 7.28 8.05
C SER A 42 11.91 6.35 8.21
N ARG A 43 10.73 6.94 8.13
CA ARG A 43 9.46 6.20 8.20
C ARG A 43 8.95 5.77 6.84
N VAL A 44 8.05 4.80 6.88
CA VAL A 44 7.25 4.35 5.75
C VAL A 44 5.88 5.04 5.76
N VAL A 45 5.58 5.86 4.76
CA VAL A 45 4.26 6.46 4.55
C VAL A 45 3.42 5.50 3.70
N VAL A 46 2.25 5.07 4.19
CA VAL A 46 1.36 4.16 3.46
C VAL A 46 0.09 4.91 3.08
N CYS A 47 -0.31 4.85 1.81
CA CYS A 47 -1.50 5.55 1.32
C CYS A 47 -2.38 4.67 0.43
N GLY A 48 -3.65 5.04 0.32
CA GLY A 48 -4.63 4.37 -0.54
C GLY A 48 -6.05 4.89 -0.33
N MET A 49 -6.92 4.69 -1.30
CA MET A 49 -8.33 5.12 -1.25
C MET A 49 -9.28 3.97 -0.92
N GLY A 50 -10.40 4.29 -0.26
CA GLY A 50 -11.48 3.34 0.02
C GLY A 50 -11.00 2.05 0.71
N LYS A 51 -11.31 0.89 0.12
CA LYS A 51 -10.89 -0.42 0.65
C LYS A 51 -9.36 -0.55 0.75
N SER A 52 -8.63 -0.06 -0.25
CA SER A 52 -7.15 -0.01 -0.21
C SER A 52 -6.67 0.87 0.94
N GLY A 53 -7.37 1.97 1.23
CA GLY A 53 -7.10 2.82 2.39
C GLY A 53 -7.27 2.10 3.73
N HIS A 54 -8.27 1.22 3.86
CA HIS A 54 -8.39 0.38 5.06
C HIS A 54 -7.24 -0.61 5.22
N ILE A 55 -6.80 -1.23 4.12
CA ILE A 55 -5.63 -2.12 4.13
C ILE A 55 -4.35 -1.33 4.43
N ALA A 56 -4.15 -0.16 3.83
CA ALA A 56 -3.06 0.76 4.14
C ALA A 56 -3.04 1.13 5.64
N LYS A 57 -4.22 1.40 6.22
CA LYS A 57 -4.35 1.63 7.66
C LYS A 57 -3.89 0.43 8.50
N LYS A 58 -4.19 -0.79 8.06
CA LYS A 58 -3.75 -1.99 8.77
C LYS A 58 -2.25 -2.24 8.63
N ILE A 59 -1.69 -1.97 7.44
CA ILE A 59 -0.25 -2.09 7.17
C ILE A 59 0.53 -1.10 8.04
N PHE A 60 0.18 0.20 8.05
CA PHE A 60 0.88 1.17 8.89
C PHE A 60 0.84 0.76 10.38
N ALA A 61 -0.33 0.35 10.88
CA ALA A 61 -0.47 -0.05 12.27
C ALA A 61 0.39 -1.27 12.61
N THR A 62 0.54 -2.19 11.64
CA THR A 62 1.41 -3.36 11.78
C THR A 62 2.88 -2.94 11.81
N PHE A 63 3.33 -2.10 10.88
CA PHE A 63 4.70 -1.57 10.88
C PHE A 63 5.08 -0.91 12.21
N VAL A 64 4.22 -0.02 12.72
CA VAL A 64 4.44 0.65 14.00
C VAL A 64 4.56 -0.37 15.14
N SER A 65 3.74 -1.42 15.15
CA SER A 65 3.79 -2.46 16.19
C SER A 65 4.99 -3.40 16.08
N THR A 66 5.61 -3.50 14.90
CA THR A 66 6.77 -4.36 14.64
C THR A 66 8.09 -3.60 14.60
N GLY A 67 8.09 -2.32 15.01
CA GLY A 67 9.31 -1.51 15.14
C GLY A 67 9.73 -0.74 13.89
N THR A 68 8.92 -0.75 12.82
CA THR A 68 9.15 0.07 11.62
C THR A 68 8.36 1.38 11.76
N PRO A 69 9.02 2.56 11.89
CA PRO A 69 8.31 3.84 11.93
C PRO A 69 7.42 4.00 10.70
N SER A 70 6.15 4.33 10.88
CA SER A 70 5.20 4.43 9.75
C SER A 70 4.05 5.39 10.05
N MET A 71 3.46 5.96 8.99
CA MET A 71 2.25 6.77 9.06
C MET A 71 1.30 6.43 7.92
N PHE A 72 0.00 6.68 8.13
CA PHE A 72 -1.01 6.60 7.09
C PHE A 72 -1.31 7.98 6.52
N LEU A 73 -1.31 8.10 5.19
CA LEU A 73 -1.73 9.29 4.46
C LEU A 73 -3.00 8.98 3.66
N HIS A 74 -4.06 9.75 3.84
CA HIS A 74 -5.25 9.64 3.01
C HIS A 74 -5.08 10.51 1.74
N PRO A 75 -5.05 9.94 0.53
CA PRO A 75 -4.74 10.71 -0.69
C PRO A 75 -5.64 11.94 -0.93
N ALA A 76 -6.92 11.89 -0.55
CA ALA A 76 -7.81 13.05 -0.68
C ALA A 76 -7.50 14.21 0.30
N GLU A 77 -6.94 13.91 1.46
CA GLU A 77 -6.57 14.92 2.47
C GLU A 77 -5.17 15.49 2.22
N ALA A 78 -4.32 14.76 1.50
CA ALA A 78 -2.95 15.13 1.18
C ALA A 78 -2.82 16.57 0.63
N PHE A 79 -3.65 16.92 -0.35
CA PHE A 79 -3.64 18.25 -0.99
C PHE A 79 -4.19 19.37 -0.12
N HIS A 80 -4.74 19.05 1.04
CA HIS A 80 -5.31 20.00 2.00
C HIS A 80 -4.35 20.27 3.17
N GLY A 81 -3.08 19.84 3.08
CA GLY A 81 -2.01 20.19 4.01
C GLY A 81 -1.11 19.02 4.40
N ASP A 82 -1.63 17.79 4.36
CA ASP A 82 -0.92 16.61 4.87
C ASP A 82 0.31 16.24 4.02
N LEU A 83 0.42 16.70 2.76
CA LEU A 83 1.63 16.52 1.95
C LEU A 83 2.88 17.10 2.64
N GLY A 84 2.74 18.21 3.38
CA GLY A 84 3.84 18.82 4.11
C GLY A 84 4.37 17.97 5.26
N MET A 85 3.66 16.88 5.61
CA MET A 85 4.15 15.92 6.57
C MET A 85 5.23 15.01 5.98
N ILE A 86 5.26 14.78 4.66
CA ILE A 86 6.19 13.84 4.00
C ILE A 86 7.57 14.48 3.89
N LEU A 87 8.60 13.77 4.38
CA LEU A 87 10.00 14.19 4.26
C LEU A 87 10.64 13.50 3.06
N SER A 88 11.68 14.08 2.45
CA SER A 88 12.31 13.52 1.24
C SER A 88 12.92 12.13 1.45
N GLN A 89 13.41 11.86 2.66
CA GLN A 89 13.93 10.55 3.05
C GLN A 89 12.85 9.49 3.34
N ASP A 90 11.57 9.86 3.36
CA ASP A 90 10.48 8.91 3.59
C ASP A 90 10.33 7.96 2.39
N ILE A 91 9.98 6.70 2.70
CA ILE A 91 9.57 5.73 1.70
C ILE A 91 8.05 5.75 1.62
N VAL A 92 7.49 5.84 0.42
CA VAL A 92 6.03 5.92 0.22
C VAL A 92 5.50 4.66 -0.45
N ILE A 93 4.59 3.96 0.23
CA ILE A 93 3.86 2.81 -0.30
C ILE A 93 2.46 3.27 -0.73
N ALA A 94 2.22 3.31 -2.04
CA ALA A 94 0.95 3.67 -2.65
C ALA A 94 0.16 2.42 -3.06
N ILE A 95 -1.03 2.23 -2.47
CA ILE A 95 -1.88 1.06 -2.73
C ILE A 95 -3.06 1.45 -3.62
N SER A 96 -3.09 0.90 -4.82
CA SER A 96 -4.21 1.04 -5.76
C SER A 96 -4.36 -0.23 -6.59
N ASN A 97 -5.45 -0.98 -6.39
CA ASN A 97 -5.66 -2.22 -7.14
C ASN A 97 -5.74 -1.99 -8.66
N SER A 98 -6.37 -0.90 -9.10
CA SER A 98 -6.43 -0.56 -10.53
C SER A 98 -5.13 0.04 -11.07
N GLY A 99 -4.30 0.63 -10.19
CA GLY A 99 -3.16 1.47 -10.60
C GLY A 99 -3.57 2.86 -11.12
N GLU A 100 -4.88 3.11 -11.25
CA GLU A 100 -5.43 4.30 -11.93
C GLU A 100 -6.22 5.21 -10.97
N THR A 101 -6.12 4.99 -9.66
CA THR A 101 -6.84 5.82 -8.68
C THR A 101 -6.36 7.27 -8.74
N GLU A 102 -7.24 8.18 -9.16
CA GLU A 102 -6.90 9.58 -9.45
C GLU A 102 -6.24 10.28 -8.25
N GLU A 103 -6.76 10.10 -7.04
CA GLU A 103 -6.20 10.74 -5.84
C GLU A 103 -4.81 10.23 -5.51
N VAL A 104 -4.51 8.96 -5.78
CA VAL A 104 -3.16 8.38 -5.60
C VAL A 104 -2.22 8.90 -6.68
N LEU A 105 -2.67 8.92 -7.95
CA LEU A 105 -1.88 9.41 -9.08
C LEU A 105 -1.50 10.88 -8.92
N LYS A 106 -2.39 11.70 -8.36
CA LYS A 106 -2.11 13.11 -8.07
C LYS A 106 -0.92 13.29 -7.13
N LEU A 107 -0.63 12.34 -6.24
CA LEU A 107 0.52 12.42 -5.32
C LEU A 107 1.86 12.27 -6.05
N ILE A 108 1.89 11.54 -7.16
CA ILE A 108 3.13 11.09 -7.81
C ILE A 108 4.06 12.24 -8.22
N PRO A 109 3.59 13.35 -8.82
CA PRO A 109 4.45 14.50 -9.13
C PRO A 109 5.17 15.06 -7.90
N PHE A 110 4.42 15.33 -6.82
CA PHE A 110 5.01 15.84 -5.58
C PHE A 110 6.04 14.87 -4.99
N LEU A 111 5.72 13.58 -4.94
CA LEU A 111 6.63 12.57 -4.37
C LEU A 111 7.92 12.42 -5.18
N LYS A 112 7.84 12.57 -6.51
CA LYS A 112 9.03 12.59 -7.39
C LYS A 112 9.84 13.86 -7.19
N ASP A 113 9.20 15.01 -7.12
CA ASP A 113 9.87 16.30 -6.91
C ASP A 113 10.51 16.39 -5.51
N ASN A 114 10.00 15.62 -4.55
CA ASN A 114 10.53 15.51 -3.18
C ASN A 114 11.55 14.35 -3.02
N ASP A 115 12.01 13.74 -4.11
CA ASP A 115 13.00 12.65 -4.13
C ASP A 115 12.63 11.39 -3.32
N ASN A 116 11.34 11.17 -3.05
CA ASN A 116 10.90 10.00 -2.30
C ASN A 116 11.07 8.70 -3.10
N LEU A 117 11.44 7.62 -2.41
CA LEU A 117 11.28 6.27 -2.96
C LEU A 117 9.77 5.91 -2.97
N ILE A 118 9.22 5.69 -4.16
CA ILE A 118 7.80 5.34 -4.35
C ILE A 118 7.67 3.85 -4.66
N ILE A 119 6.95 3.13 -3.80
CA ILE A 119 6.59 1.72 -3.95
C ILE A 119 5.11 1.64 -4.31
N SER A 120 4.76 1.00 -5.43
CA SER A 120 3.38 0.78 -5.83
C SER A 120 2.92 -0.66 -5.56
N LEU A 121 1.78 -0.82 -4.90
CA LEU A 121 1.08 -2.11 -4.78
C LEU A 121 -0.17 -2.07 -5.66
N THR A 122 -0.08 -2.71 -6.83
CA THR A 122 -1.15 -2.74 -7.85
C THR A 122 -1.57 -4.16 -8.24
N GLY A 123 -2.82 -4.27 -8.68
CA GLY A 123 -3.37 -5.52 -9.24
C GLY A 123 -3.01 -5.73 -10.71
N ASN A 124 -2.62 -4.65 -11.41
CA ASN A 124 -2.29 -4.65 -12.84
C ASN A 124 -0.85 -4.10 -13.01
N PRO A 125 0.13 -4.96 -13.34
CA PRO A 125 1.52 -4.58 -13.61
C PRO A 125 1.67 -3.70 -14.87
#